data_AF-A0A6J0ZYE3-F1
#
_entry.id   AF-A0A6J0ZYE3-F1
#
_cell.length_a   1.000
_cell.length_b   1.000
_cell.length_c   1.000
_cell.angle_alpha   90.00
_cell.angle_beta   90.00
_cell.angle_gamma   90.00
#
_symmetry.space_group_name_H-M   'P 1'
#
loop_
_entity.id
_entity.type
_entity.pdbx_description
1 polymer ?
#
loop_
_entity_poly.entity_id
_entity_poly.type
_entity_poly.pdbx_seq_one_letter_code
_entity_poly.pdbx_strand_id
1 'polypeptide(L)'
;MGLSLEEPQIAALLKLSAETGRGERVYEYLQKLRRSVRWVSEETGKVLVDWFSREGSEVGFGGVTYEVSFVKEAVLRNGGGWHGLGWIGKGKWVVRKGKVEPNGRCCCCGEQLGCVDIDDVETEKFAQSVAGLAMEREVKANFREFQEWLEENADHEAIVDGANIGLYQQNFAEGGFSILQLDAVIKEMYGRSGNKWPLIILHNKRVRALMENPSYRKLVEEWTNNGVLYTTPHGSNDDWYWLYAAVKLRCLLVTNDEMRDHIFELLGSSFFLKWKERHQVRYTFPKGILKLQMPPSYSVVIQESEKGSWHVPIVCDGDEESARTWLCITRPGACEDLGKTASNIEASENGNGPCCKPEMSNTSDFKILPSGNRNHASQDFFQTSDAETPSVTGKRKERSP
;
A
#
# COMPACT_ATOMS: atom_id res chain seq x y z
N MET A 1 3.49 16.03 27.73
CA MET A 1 3.60 14.64 27.22
C MET A 1 2.99 13.72 28.25
N GLY A 2 2.15 12.75 27.84
CA GLY A 2 1.75 11.64 28.71
C GLY A 2 2.73 10.48 28.55
N LEU A 3 2.92 9.67 29.60
CA LEU A 3 3.72 8.45 29.49
C LEU A 3 2.98 7.44 28.59
N SER A 4 3.56 7.11 27.45
CA SER A 4 3.11 5.96 26.66
C SER A 4 3.50 4.68 27.39
N LEU A 5 2.59 3.70 27.44
CA LEU A 5 2.94 2.35 27.87
C LEU A 5 3.49 1.59 26.66
N GLU A 6 4.60 0.89 26.87
CA GLU A 6 5.21 -0.01 25.89
C GLU A 6 4.56 -1.40 26.01
N GLU A 7 4.99 -2.34 25.17
CA GLU A 7 4.40 -3.69 25.16
C GLU A 7 4.41 -4.39 26.53
N PRO A 8 5.53 -4.43 27.30
CA PRO A 8 5.59 -5.22 28.53
C PRO A 8 4.62 -4.75 29.61
N GLN A 9 4.42 -3.43 29.75
CA GLN A 9 3.51 -2.88 30.74
C GLN A 9 2.04 -3.08 30.32
N ILE A 10 1.73 -3.02 29.01
CA ILE A 10 0.38 -3.34 28.51
C ILE A 10 0.11 -4.85 28.65
N ALA A 11 1.06 -5.71 28.30
CA ALA A 11 0.93 -7.17 28.40
C ALA A 11 0.75 -7.65 29.85
N ALA A 12 1.42 -7.02 30.83
CA ALA A 12 1.21 -7.30 32.25
C ALA A 12 -0.22 -6.94 32.72
N LEU A 13 -0.74 -5.78 32.28
CA LEU A 13 -2.11 -5.34 32.60
C LEU A 13 -3.18 -6.18 31.88
N LEU A 14 -2.91 -6.59 30.64
CA LEU A 14 -3.71 -7.53 29.87
C LEU A 14 -3.82 -8.88 30.60
N LYS A 15 -2.67 -9.44 31.02
CA LYS A 15 -2.60 -10.71 31.76
C LYS A 15 -3.39 -10.66 33.07
N LEU A 16 -3.17 -9.64 33.90
CA LEU A 16 -3.92 -9.44 35.16
C LEU A 16 -5.43 -9.29 34.92
N SER A 17 -5.83 -8.64 33.82
CA SER A 17 -7.23 -8.50 33.44
C SER A 17 -7.85 -9.83 32.99
N ALA A 18 -7.10 -10.64 32.24
CA ALA A 18 -7.51 -11.97 31.80
C ALA A 18 -7.58 -12.99 32.96
N GLU A 19 -6.67 -12.91 33.93
CA GLU A 19 -6.67 -13.70 35.17
C GLU A 19 -7.80 -13.30 36.12
N THR A 20 -8.17 -12.03 36.17
CA THR A 20 -9.31 -11.54 36.98
C THR A 20 -10.63 -11.46 36.20
N GLY A 21 -10.72 -12.08 35.03
CA GLY A 21 -11.98 -12.25 34.26
C GLY A 21 -12.60 -10.96 33.68
N ARG A 22 -11.84 -9.87 33.59
CA ARG A 22 -12.37 -8.53 33.24
C ARG A 22 -12.39 -8.32 31.72
N GLY A 23 -13.36 -8.91 31.03
CA GLY A 23 -13.48 -8.87 29.56
C GLY A 23 -13.35 -7.47 28.93
N GLU A 24 -13.98 -6.45 29.52
CA GLU A 24 -13.86 -5.05 29.08
C GLU A 24 -12.43 -4.51 29.17
N ARG A 25 -11.72 -4.83 30.25
CA ARG A 25 -10.32 -4.39 30.42
C ARG A 25 -9.38 -5.13 29.48
N VAL A 26 -9.62 -6.43 29.22
CA VAL A 26 -8.87 -7.18 28.21
C VAL A 26 -9.03 -6.53 26.84
N TYR A 27 -10.25 -6.15 26.46
CA TYR A 27 -10.54 -5.43 25.22
C TYR A 27 -9.82 -4.07 25.15
N GLU A 28 -9.91 -3.25 26.21
CA GLU A 28 -9.18 -1.99 26.31
C GLU A 28 -7.66 -2.18 26.13
N TYR A 29 -7.06 -3.20 26.74
CA TYR A 29 -5.62 -3.44 26.66
C TYR A 29 -5.20 -4.00 25.30
N LEU A 30 -6.04 -4.79 24.63
CA LEU A 30 -5.81 -5.23 23.26
C LEU A 30 -5.88 -4.07 22.24
N GLN A 31 -6.85 -3.16 22.39
CA GLN A 31 -6.90 -1.92 21.60
C GLN A 31 -5.71 -0.97 21.92
N LYS A 32 -5.19 -0.98 23.15
CA LYS A 32 -3.94 -0.25 23.51
C LYS A 32 -2.70 -0.89 22.85
N LEU A 33 -2.59 -2.22 22.82
CA LEU A 33 -1.53 -2.92 22.05
C LEU A 33 -1.61 -2.51 20.58
N ARG A 34 -2.80 -2.59 19.95
CA ARG A 34 -3.03 -2.22 18.54
C ARG A 34 -2.52 -0.83 18.16
N ARG A 35 -2.55 0.12 19.10
CA ARG A 35 -2.06 1.49 18.90
C ARG A 35 -0.57 1.66 19.25
N SER A 36 -0.09 0.99 20.30
CA SER A 36 1.31 1.13 20.78
C SER A 36 2.32 0.29 19.98
N VAL A 37 1.93 -0.86 19.43
CA VAL A 37 2.82 -1.77 18.69
C VAL A 37 2.20 -2.25 17.37
N ARG A 38 3.04 -2.55 16.37
CA ARG A 38 2.59 -3.19 15.13
C ARG A 38 2.29 -4.68 15.34
N TRP A 39 3.20 -5.37 16.00
CA TRP A 39 3.17 -6.80 16.30
C TRP A 39 3.54 -7.03 17.75
N VAL A 40 3.29 -8.24 18.26
CA VAL A 40 3.51 -8.61 19.67
C VAL A 40 4.62 -9.66 19.82
N SER A 41 5.26 -9.72 20.98
CA SER A 41 6.20 -10.80 21.33
C SER A 41 5.48 -12.14 21.48
N GLU A 42 6.22 -13.25 21.49
CA GLU A 42 5.63 -14.58 21.68
C GLU A 42 4.99 -14.74 23.07
N GLU A 43 5.45 -13.99 24.08
CA GLU A 43 4.94 -13.95 25.46
C GLU A 43 3.58 -13.26 25.53
N THR A 44 3.46 -12.09 24.91
CA THR A 44 2.18 -11.40 24.74
C THR A 44 1.23 -12.23 23.88
N GLY A 45 1.74 -12.91 22.86
CA GLY A 45 1.01 -13.90 22.07
C GLY A 45 0.44 -15.05 22.92
N LYS A 46 1.22 -15.61 23.85
CA LYS A 46 0.77 -16.64 24.80
C LYS A 46 -0.36 -16.12 25.70
N VAL A 47 -0.23 -14.90 26.26
CA VAL A 47 -1.29 -14.27 27.08
C VAL A 47 -2.61 -14.11 26.31
N LEU A 48 -2.55 -13.80 25.01
CA LEU A 48 -3.75 -13.72 24.17
C LEU A 48 -4.38 -15.09 23.93
N VAL A 49 -3.57 -16.12 23.61
CA VAL A 49 -4.06 -17.51 23.46
C VAL A 49 -4.73 -18.00 24.75
N ASP A 50 -4.13 -17.74 25.91
CA ASP A 50 -4.65 -18.10 27.23
C ASP A 50 -5.98 -17.41 27.55
N TRP A 51 -6.17 -16.14 27.16
CA TRP A 51 -7.45 -15.45 27.33
C TRP A 51 -8.55 -16.07 26.46
N PHE A 52 -8.32 -16.14 25.14
CA PHE A 52 -9.34 -16.58 24.19
C PHE A 52 -9.66 -18.08 24.29
N SER A 53 -8.82 -18.86 24.97
CA SER A 53 -9.06 -20.29 25.23
C SER A 53 -9.80 -20.56 26.57
N ARG A 54 -10.13 -19.53 27.35
CA ARG A 54 -10.88 -19.65 28.62
C ARG A 54 -12.39 -19.54 28.40
N GLU A 55 -13.16 -20.35 29.14
CA GLU A 55 -14.63 -20.31 29.09
C GLU A 55 -15.23 -18.95 29.51
N GLY A 56 -14.52 -18.20 30.36
CA GLY A 56 -14.88 -16.83 30.72
C GLY A 56 -14.81 -15.81 29.58
N SER A 57 -14.19 -16.15 28.43
CA SER A 57 -14.14 -15.29 27.23
C SER A 57 -15.30 -15.53 26.24
N GLU A 58 -16.09 -16.59 26.48
CA GLU A 58 -17.18 -17.04 25.60
C GLU A 58 -18.46 -16.24 25.82
N VAL A 59 -18.65 -15.78 27.06
CA VAL A 59 -19.67 -14.80 27.42
C VAL A 59 -19.30 -13.47 26.79
N GLY A 60 -20.07 -13.04 25.78
CA GLY A 60 -20.02 -11.66 25.31
C GLY A 60 -20.52 -10.73 26.39
N PHE A 61 -19.59 -10.20 27.22
CA PHE A 61 -19.87 -9.12 28.16
C PHE A 61 -20.52 -7.97 27.40
N GLY A 62 -21.82 -7.74 27.67
CA GLY A 62 -22.61 -6.76 26.93
C GLY A 62 -22.60 -6.94 25.40
N GLY A 63 -22.50 -8.17 24.87
CA GLY A 63 -22.32 -8.43 23.44
C GLY A 63 -23.48 -7.91 22.56
N VAL A 64 -23.37 -6.65 22.12
CA VAL A 64 -24.36 -5.93 21.33
C VAL A 64 -24.36 -6.48 19.90
N THR A 65 -25.53 -6.87 19.41
CA THR A 65 -25.78 -7.03 17.98
C THR A 65 -25.92 -5.64 17.34
N TYR A 66 -24.79 -5.03 17.00
CA TYR A 66 -24.75 -3.87 16.12
C TYR A 66 -25.27 -4.25 14.72
N GLU A 67 -25.87 -3.31 14.00
CA GLU A 67 -26.05 -3.49 12.56
C GLU A 67 -24.70 -3.50 11.85
N VAL A 68 -24.56 -4.33 10.81
CA VAL A 68 -23.33 -4.45 10.01
C VAL A 68 -22.97 -3.11 9.33
N SER A 69 -23.96 -2.29 9.01
CA SER A 69 -23.84 -0.89 8.57
C SER A 69 -23.03 -0.04 9.55
N PHE A 70 -23.39 -0.05 10.83
CA PHE A 70 -22.77 0.75 11.88
C PHE A 70 -21.33 0.30 12.18
N VAL A 71 -21.08 -1.02 12.20
CA VAL A 71 -19.71 -1.53 12.37
C VAL A 71 -18.83 -1.14 11.19
N LYS A 72 -19.34 -1.19 9.96
CA LYS A 72 -18.63 -0.72 8.75
C LYS A 72 -18.30 0.77 8.80
N GLU A 73 -19.26 1.60 9.20
CA GLU A 73 -19.02 3.05 9.35
C GLU A 73 -17.95 3.33 10.42
N ALA A 74 -17.94 2.58 11.53
CA ALA A 74 -16.89 2.66 12.53
C ALA A 74 -15.52 2.24 11.96
N VAL A 75 -15.43 1.11 11.26
CA VAL A 75 -14.18 0.66 10.60
C VAL A 75 -13.65 1.70 9.63
N LEU A 76 -14.50 2.29 8.78
CA LEU A 76 -14.10 3.31 7.81
C LEU A 76 -13.59 4.60 8.48
N ARG A 77 -14.33 5.13 9.46
CA ARG A 77 -13.97 6.34 10.23
C ARG A 77 -12.63 6.20 10.98
N ASN A 78 -12.26 4.97 11.31
CA ASN A 78 -11.09 4.60 12.10
C ASN A 78 -9.82 4.36 11.26
N GLY A 79 -9.85 4.62 9.95
CA GLY A 79 -8.77 4.30 9.00
C GLY A 79 -8.73 2.83 8.53
N GLY A 80 -9.72 2.01 8.91
CA GLY A 80 -9.81 0.60 8.53
C GLY A 80 -9.20 -0.37 9.56
N GLY A 81 -9.62 -1.64 9.47
CA GLY A 81 -9.07 -2.76 10.26
C GLY A 81 -9.25 -2.72 11.78
N TRP A 82 -10.12 -1.85 12.32
CA TRP A 82 -10.66 -1.94 13.69
C TRP A 82 -11.93 -1.09 13.83
N HIS A 83 -12.90 -1.51 14.65
CA HIS A 83 -14.14 -0.78 14.90
C HIS A 83 -14.21 -0.14 16.30
N GLY A 84 -13.53 -0.67 17.31
CA GLY A 84 -13.45 -0.04 18.63
C GLY A 84 -14.69 -0.18 19.51
N LEU A 85 -15.72 -0.92 19.07
CA LEU A 85 -17.05 -0.98 19.70
C LEU A 85 -17.24 -2.02 20.84
N GLY A 86 -16.27 -2.88 21.12
CA GLY A 86 -16.37 -3.96 22.12
C GLY A 86 -16.54 -5.35 21.48
N TRP A 87 -16.82 -6.37 22.29
CA TRP A 87 -16.85 -7.77 21.84
C TRP A 87 -18.09 -8.10 20.99
N ILE A 88 -17.90 -8.33 19.69
CA ILE A 88 -18.94 -8.79 18.76
C ILE A 88 -19.12 -10.32 18.81
N GLY A 89 -20.34 -10.77 18.50
CA GLY A 89 -20.71 -12.20 18.44
C GLY A 89 -20.91 -12.87 19.80
N LYS A 90 -21.11 -14.19 19.79
CA LYS A 90 -21.35 -15.03 20.98
C LYS A 90 -20.66 -16.39 20.83
N GLY A 91 -20.38 -17.06 21.96
CA GLY A 91 -19.88 -18.44 21.97
C GLY A 91 -18.36 -18.57 21.99
N LYS A 92 -17.89 -19.82 21.89
CA LYS A 92 -16.47 -20.20 22.01
C LYS A 92 -15.61 -19.56 20.93
N TRP A 93 -14.45 -19.03 21.28
CA TRP A 93 -13.46 -18.56 20.32
C TRP A 93 -12.69 -19.74 19.72
N VAL A 94 -12.24 -19.57 18.48
CA VAL A 94 -11.35 -20.49 17.77
C VAL A 94 -10.05 -19.74 17.48
N VAL A 95 -8.99 -20.12 18.20
CA VAL A 95 -7.64 -19.55 18.09
C VAL A 95 -6.74 -20.47 17.27
N ARG A 96 -6.09 -19.93 16.24
CA ARG A 96 -5.17 -20.68 15.36
C ARG A 96 -3.94 -19.84 15.01
N LYS A 97 -2.74 -20.42 15.13
CA LYS A 97 -1.50 -19.87 14.55
C LYS A 97 -1.47 -20.20 13.04
N GLY A 98 -1.07 -19.24 12.20
CA GLY A 98 -0.99 -19.44 10.75
C GLY A 98 -0.27 -18.30 10.02
N LYS A 99 -0.41 -18.25 8.70
CA LYS A 99 0.16 -17.20 7.83
C LYS A 99 -0.94 -16.39 7.13
N VAL A 100 -0.51 -15.32 6.47
CA VAL A 100 -1.31 -14.47 5.59
C VAL A 100 -0.69 -14.53 4.19
N GLU A 101 -1.52 -14.63 3.16
CA GLU A 101 -1.09 -14.63 1.77
C GLU A 101 -0.60 -13.22 1.34
N PRO A 102 0.23 -13.08 0.28
CA PRO A 102 0.68 -11.77 -0.21
C PRO A 102 -0.44 -10.81 -0.68
N ASN A 103 -1.67 -11.32 -0.82
CA ASN A 103 -2.88 -10.53 -1.11
C ASN A 103 -3.60 -10.01 0.16
N GLY A 104 -3.15 -10.38 1.37
CA GLY A 104 -3.76 -10.04 2.65
C GLY A 104 -4.79 -11.03 3.19
N ARG A 105 -5.05 -12.16 2.52
CA ARG A 105 -5.97 -13.20 2.99
C ARG A 105 -5.34 -14.06 4.08
N CYS A 106 -6.02 -14.23 5.21
CA CYS A 106 -5.56 -15.11 6.27
C CYS A 106 -5.80 -16.59 5.93
N CYS A 107 -4.75 -17.42 5.94
CA CYS A 107 -4.83 -18.85 5.60
C CYS A 107 -5.70 -19.67 6.59
N CYS A 108 -6.00 -19.13 7.78
CA CYS A 108 -6.82 -19.82 8.79
C CYS A 108 -8.33 -19.66 8.53
N CYS A 109 -8.82 -18.43 8.33
CA CYS A 109 -10.25 -18.11 8.27
C CYS A 109 -10.73 -17.68 6.88
N GLY A 110 -9.81 -17.40 5.94
CA GLY A 110 -10.15 -16.87 4.62
C GLY A 110 -10.60 -15.40 4.61
N GLU A 111 -10.63 -14.73 5.76
CA GLU A 111 -10.89 -13.28 5.85
C GLU A 111 -9.74 -12.48 5.23
N GLN A 112 -10.10 -11.33 4.65
CA GLN A 112 -9.18 -10.37 4.06
C GLN A 112 -8.74 -9.37 5.14
N LEU A 113 -7.44 -9.24 5.38
CA LEU A 113 -6.90 -8.15 6.19
C LEU A 113 -7.04 -6.82 5.43
N GLY A 114 -7.33 -5.76 6.19
CA GLY A 114 -7.44 -4.41 5.66
C GLY A 114 -6.07 -3.77 5.41
N CYS A 115 -6.03 -2.89 4.40
CA CYS A 115 -4.98 -1.90 4.25
C CYS A 115 -5.30 -0.75 5.24
N VAL A 116 -4.90 -0.94 6.50
CA VAL A 116 -5.13 0.04 7.58
C VAL A 116 -4.37 1.32 7.26
N ASP A 117 -5.15 2.37 7.04
CA ASP A 117 -4.73 3.75 6.92
C ASP A 117 -4.56 4.41 8.29
N ILE A 118 -4.18 5.69 8.31
CA ILE A 118 -4.01 6.43 9.56
C ILE A 118 -5.24 7.29 9.84
N ASP A 119 -5.68 7.25 11.11
CA ASP A 119 -6.83 7.96 11.66
C ASP A 119 -6.99 9.38 11.12
N ASP A 120 -8.22 9.73 10.71
CA ASP A 120 -8.62 11.03 10.17
C ASP A 120 -8.06 12.23 10.93
N VAL A 121 -8.01 12.15 12.27
CA VAL A 121 -7.60 13.24 13.15
C VAL A 121 -6.07 13.29 13.31
N GLU A 122 -5.35 12.20 13.05
CA GLU A 122 -3.88 12.23 12.91
C GLU A 122 -3.48 12.72 11.51
N THR A 123 -4.17 12.25 10.46
CA THR A 123 -3.92 12.62 9.06
C THR A 123 -4.20 14.09 8.77
N GLU A 124 -5.28 14.67 9.29
CA GLU A 124 -5.56 16.11 9.15
C GLU A 124 -4.55 16.97 9.93
N LYS A 125 -4.08 16.54 11.11
CA LYS A 125 -2.98 17.23 11.83
C LYS A 125 -1.68 17.17 11.03
N PHE A 126 -1.42 16.04 10.35
CA PHE A 126 -0.25 15.92 9.49
C PHE A 126 -0.33 16.87 8.29
N ALA A 127 -1.50 16.95 7.62
CA ALA A 127 -1.75 17.91 6.54
C ALA A 127 -1.53 19.36 6.99
N GLN A 128 -2.03 19.73 8.17
CA GLN A 128 -1.84 21.04 8.78
C GLN A 128 -0.37 21.31 9.15
N SER A 129 0.37 20.29 9.57
CA SER A 129 1.81 20.41 9.89
C SER A 129 2.65 20.61 8.62
N VAL A 130 2.34 19.86 7.54
CA VAL A 130 2.94 20.04 6.21
C VAL A 130 2.64 21.45 5.68
N ALA A 131 1.38 21.90 5.73
CA ALA A 131 0.99 23.23 5.29
C ALA A 131 1.66 24.36 6.12
N GLY A 132 1.83 24.17 7.43
CA GLY A 132 2.54 25.10 8.30
C GLY A 132 4.01 25.26 7.89
N LEU A 133 4.74 24.15 7.76
CA LEU A 133 6.15 24.18 7.34
C LEU A 133 6.33 24.67 5.90
N ALA A 134 5.38 24.38 5.00
CA ALA A 134 5.34 24.98 3.67
C ALA A 134 5.20 26.51 3.78
N MET A 135 4.19 27.03 4.49
CA MET A 135 4.01 28.47 4.68
C MET A 135 5.17 29.18 5.39
N GLU A 136 6.03 28.49 6.13
CA GLU A 136 7.24 29.07 6.72
C GLU A 136 8.40 29.24 5.74
N ARG A 137 8.44 28.45 4.66
CA ARG A 137 9.56 28.40 3.70
C ARG A 137 9.19 28.92 2.32
N GLU A 138 7.94 28.76 1.93
CA GLU A 138 7.35 29.19 0.67
C GLU A 138 6.84 30.64 0.74
N VAL A 139 6.60 31.23 -0.43
CA VAL A 139 5.81 32.46 -0.52
C VAL A 139 4.37 32.12 -0.12
N LYS A 140 3.93 32.61 1.04
CA LYS A 140 2.63 32.27 1.68
C LYS A 140 1.39 32.44 0.80
N ALA A 141 1.44 33.31 -0.21
CA ALA A 141 0.36 33.45 -1.20
C ALA A 141 0.30 32.23 -2.14
N ASN A 142 1.42 31.89 -2.78
CA ASN A 142 1.57 30.76 -3.70
C ASN A 142 1.02 29.44 -3.13
N PHE A 143 1.40 29.11 -1.88
CA PHE A 143 0.98 27.86 -1.27
C PHE A 143 -0.51 27.88 -0.89
N ARG A 144 -1.06 29.03 -0.49
CA ARG A 144 -2.50 29.19 -0.22
C ARG A 144 -3.33 29.04 -1.48
N GLU A 145 -2.91 29.68 -2.58
CA GLU A 145 -3.53 29.55 -3.90
C GLU A 145 -3.60 28.09 -4.34
N PHE A 146 -2.56 27.29 -4.05
CA PHE A 146 -2.59 25.85 -4.25
C PHE A 146 -3.56 25.10 -3.34
N GLN A 147 -3.67 25.45 -2.05
CA GLN A 147 -4.65 24.84 -1.14
C GLN A 147 -6.09 25.10 -1.59
N GLU A 148 -6.40 26.35 -1.94
CA GLU A 148 -7.72 26.77 -2.44
C GLU A 148 -8.04 26.06 -3.77
N TRP A 149 -7.08 26.01 -4.71
CA TRP A 149 -7.22 25.26 -5.97
C TRP A 149 -7.42 23.74 -5.75
N LEU A 150 -6.73 23.13 -4.79
CA LEU A 150 -6.83 21.69 -4.51
C LEU A 150 -8.20 21.33 -3.91
N GLU A 151 -8.80 22.20 -3.10
CA GLU A 151 -10.15 22.01 -2.55
C GLU A 151 -11.23 22.08 -3.66
N GLU A 152 -11.01 22.87 -4.71
CA GLU A 152 -11.85 22.88 -5.91
C GLU A 152 -11.63 21.67 -6.84
N ASN A 153 -10.45 21.04 -6.81
CA ASN A 153 -10.02 19.97 -7.74
C ASN A 153 -9.69 18.65 -7.01
N ALA A 154 -10.56 18.22 -6.10
CA ALA A 154 -10.25 17.16 -5.12
C ALA A 154 -10.40 15.69 -5.60
N ASP A 155 -10.93 15.40 -6.79
CA ASP A 155 -11.18 14.01 -7.25
C ASP A 155 -9.97 13.35 -7.94
N HIS A 156 -8.85 13.22 -7.21
CA HIS A 156 -7.64 12.55 -7.67
C HIS A 156 -7.26 11.36 -6.77
N GLU A 157 -7.19 10.16 -7.34
CA GLU A 157 -6.79 8.94 -6.64
C GLU A 157 -5.27 8.72 -6.56
N ALA A 158 -4.50 9.56 -7.24
CA ALA A 158 -3.05 9.61 -7.10
C ALA A 158 -2.47 10.99 -7.45
N ILE A 159 -1.36 11.34 -6.79
CA ILE A 159 -0.48 12.46 -7.11
C ILE A 159 0.80 11.91 -7.74
N VAL A 160 1.33 12.62 -8.73
CA VAL A 160 2.50 12.25 -9.53
C VAL A 160 3.56 13.33 -9.41
N ASP A 161 4.71 12.96 -8.83
CA ASP A 161 5.91 13.78 -8.78
C ASP A 161 6.58 13.80 -10.15
N GLY A 162 6.15 14.75 -10.99
CA GLY A 162 6.61 14.84 -12.37
C GLY A 162 8.10 15.16 -12.48
N ALA A 163 8.67 15.83 -11.48
CA ALA A 163 10.08 16.20 -11.44
C ALA A 163 11.00 14.99 -11.21
N ASN A 164 10.63 14.13 -10.25
CA ASN A 164 11.36 12.91 -9.90
C ASN A 164 11.26 11.86 -11.02
N ILE A 165 10.06 11.64 -11.58
CA ILE A 165 9.84 10.69 -12.68
C ILE A 165 10.57 11.11 -13.95
N GLY A 166 10.42 12.37 -14.37
CA GLY A 166 11.04 12.85 -15.62
C GLY A 166 12.56 12.99 -15.55
N LEU A 167 13.19 12.89 -14.38
CA LEU A 167 14.66 12.83 -14.22
C LEU A 167 15.18 11.41 -13.93
N TYR A 168 14.32 10.40 -13.81
CA TYR A 168 14.73 9.07 -13.36
C TYR A 168 15.69 8.40 -14.35
N GLN A 169 16.90 8.11 -13.88
CA GLN A 169 18.04 7.56 -14.65
C GLN A 169 18.55 8.47 -15.79
N GLN A 170 18.23 9.77 -15.77
CA GLN A 170 18.64 10.76 -16.79
C GLN A 170 20.00 11.42 -16.52
N ASN A 171 20.89 10.80 -15.72
CA ASN A 171 22.13 11.40 -15.24
C ASN A 171 23.34 11.15 -16.19
N PHE A 172 23.13 11.27 -17.51
CA PHE A 172 24.17 11.12 -18.54
C PHE A 172 24.39 12.42 -19.33
N ALA A 173 25.41 12.48 -20.20
CA ALA A 173 25.87 13.73 -20.82
C ALA A 173 24.83 14.41 -21.74
N GLU A 174 23.94 13.64 -22.35
CA GLU A 174 22.78 14.11 -23.14
C GLU A 174 21.45 13.91 -22.38
N GLY A 175 21.54 13.55 -21.09
CA GLY A 175 20.39 13.24 -20.25
C GLY A 175 19.58 14.49 -19.91
N GLY A 176 18.27 14.36 -19.98
CA GLY A 176 17.35 15.49 -19.84
C GLY A 176 15.97 15.04 -19.36
N PHE A 177 15.02 15.97 -19.30
CA PHE A 177 13.69 15.66 -18.79
C PHE A 177 12.89 14.77 -19.76
N SER A 178 12.65 13.53 -19.36
CA SER A 178 11.92 12.53 -20.14
C SER A 178 10.42 12.61 -19.89
N ILE A 179 9.72 13.39 -20.72
CA ILE A 179 8.26 13.44 -20.72
C ILE A 179 7.64 12.06 -21.02
N LEU A 180 8.35 11.18 -21.74
CA LEU A 180 7.87 9.83 -22.07
C LEU A 180 7.84 8.88 -20.84
N GLN A 181 8.77 9.05 -19.89
CA GLN A 181 8.70 8.33 -18.61
C GLN A 181 7.49 8.81 -17.78
N LEU A 182 7.23 10.11 -17.78
CA LEU A 182 6.09 10.71 -17.09
C LEU A 182 4.75 10.26 -17.70
N ASP A 183 4.62 10.33 -19.03
CA ASP A 183 3.46 9.88 -19.79
C ASP A 183 3.12 8.40 -19.54
N ALA A 184 4.14 7.53 -19.52
CA ALA A 184 3.96 6.11 -19.22
C ALA A 184 3.40 5.88 -17.80
N VAL A 185 3.88 6.63 -16.79
CA VAL A 185 3.36 6.56 -15.42
C VAL A 185 1.92 7.05 -15.34
N ILE A 186 1.61 8.18 -15.98
CA ILE A 186 0.26 8.77 -15.98
C ILE A 186 -0.75 7.79 -16.60
N LYS A 187 -0.42 7.18 -17.74
CA LYS A 187 -1.29 6.21 -18.43
C LYS A 187 -1.49 4.90 -17.66
N GLU A 188 -0.44 4.39 -17.03
CA GLU A 188 -0.51 3.20 -16.17
C GLU A 188 -1.39 3.46 -14.92
N MET A 189 -1.28 4.65 -14.31
CA MET A 189 -2.13 5.05 -13.18
C MET A 189 -3.59 5.27 -13.62
N TYR A 190 -3.83 5.93 -14.76
CA TYR A 190 -5.17 6.14 -15.33
C TYR A 190 -5.91 4.83 -15.61
N GLY A 191 -5.21 3.84 -16.17
CA GLY A 191 -5.76 2.50 -16.40
C GLY A 191 -6.05 1.73 -15.11
N ARG A 192 -5.28 1.96 -14.03
CA ARG A 192 -5.49 1.34 -12.71
C ARG A 192 -6.66 1.97 -11.94
N SER A 193 -6.79 3.29 -11.97
CA SER A 193 -7.89 4.05 -11.34
C SER A 193 -9.14 4.15 -12.22
N GLY A 194 -9.41 3.14 -13.06
CA GLY A 194 -10.69 2.99 -13.75
C GLY A 194 -11.09 4.17 -14.65
N ASN A 195 -10.12 4.86 -15.27
CA ASN A 195 -10.26 6.07 -16.07
C ASN A 195 -10.33 7.42 -15.30
N LYS A 196 -9.87 7.47 -14.04
CA LYS A 196 -9.50 8.74 -13.38
C LYS A 196 -8.04 9.08 -13.61
N TRP A 197 -7.75 10.36 -13.84
CA TRP A 197 -6.39 10.86 -14.05
C TRP A 197 -5.69 11.20 -12.72
N PRO A 198 -4.39 10.89 -12.59
CA PRO A 198 -3.59 11.38 -11.46
C PRO A 198 -3.27 12.88 -11.62
N LEU A 199 -3.12 13.59 -10.50
CA LEU A 199 -2.65 14.98 -10.49
C LEU A 199 -1.13 15.04 -10.62
N ILE A 200 -0.65 15.68 -11.68
CA ILE A 200 0.76 15.90 -11.96
C ILE A 200 1.20 17.21 -11.30
N ILE A 201 2.22 17.17 -10.44
CA ILE A 201 2.88 18.37 -9.90
C ILE A 201 4.20 18.58 -10.66
N LEU A 202 4.41 19.78 -11.22
CA LEU A 202 5.62 20.07 -12.00
C LEU A 202 5.97 21.57 -12.05
N HIS A 203 7.19 21.95 -11.64
CA HIS A 203 7.66 23.35 -11.68
C HIS A 203 7.52 24.04 -13.04
N ASN A 204 6.98 25.26 -13.05
CA ASN A 204 6.61 26.00 -14.26
C ASN A 204 7.75 26.14 -15.30
N LYS A 205 9.01 26.22 -14.86
CA LYS A 205 10.20 26.25 -15.73
C LYS A 205 10.31 25.01 -16.63
N ARG A 206 9.95 23.83 -16.11
CA ARG A 206 9.93 22.57 -16.89
C ARG A 206 8.77 22.59 -17.89
N VAL A 207 7.58 23.00 -17.42
CA VAL A 207 6.37 23.11 -18.26
C VAL A 207 6.60 24.05 -19.45
N ARG A 208 7.23 25.22 -19.23
CA ARG A 208 7.61 26.17 -20.30
C ARG A 208 8.56 25.54 -21.32
N ALA A 209 9.64 24.90 -20.87
CA ALA A 209 10.59 24.22 -21.76
C ALA A 209 9.97 23.06 -22.56
N LEU A 210 8.93 22.40 -22.04
CA LEU A 210 8.16 21.39 -22.77
C LEU A 210 7.20 22.02 -23.80
N MET A 211 6.57 23.15 -23.46
CA MET A 211 5.69 23.91 -24.36
C MET A 211 6.43 24.61 -25.51
N GLU A 212 7.72 24.85 -25.35
CA GLU A 212 8.66 25.30 -26.39
C GLU A 212 9.01 24.19 -27.39
N ASN A 213 8.85 22.90 -27.03
CA ASN A 213 9.09 21.77 -27.91
C ASN A 213 7.80 21.34 -28.64
N PRO A 214 7.70 21.49 -29.98
CA PRO A 214 6.46 21.18 -30.73
C PRO A 214 5.99 19.73 -30.61
N SER A 215 6.89 18.78 -30.36
CA SER A 215 6.58 17.36 -30.22
C SER A 215 5.90 17.04 -28.88
N TYR A 216 6.17 17.82 -27.84
CA TYR A 216 5.69 17.58 -26.47
C TYR A 216 4.53 18.51 -26.08
N ARG A 217 4.48 19.70 -26.69
CA ARG A 217 3.47 20.72 -26.47
C ARG A 217 2.03 20.18 -26.41
N LYS A 218 1.62 19.36 -27.38
CA LYS A 218 0.26 18.79 -27.44
C LYS A 218 -0.13 17.98 -26.20
N LEU A 219 0.82 17.24 -25.63
CA LEU A 219 0.61 16.38 -24.47
C LEU A 219 0.52 17.21 -23.17
N VAL A 220 1.29 18.29 -23.08
CA VAL A 220 1.17 19.25 -21.98
C VAL A 220 -0.14 20.05 -22.08
N GLU A 221 -0.56 20.42 -23.29
CA GLU A 221 -1.86 21.04 -23.55
C GLU A 221 -3.02 20.07 -23.20
N GLU A 222 -2.91 18.78 -23.51
CA GLU A 222 -3.86 17.72 -23.08
C GLU A 222 -3.97 17.65 -21.55
N TRP A 223 -2.85 17.53 -20.83
CA TRP A 223 -2.84 17.48 -19.36
C TRP A 223 -3.40 18.76 -18.72
N THR A 224 -3.14 19.91 -19.33
CA THR A 224 -3.68 21.21 -18.87
C THR A 224 -5.20 21.28 -19.09
N ASN A 225 -5.69 20.90 -20.27
CA ASN A 225 -7.11 20.94 -20.61
C ASN A 225 -7.95 19.93 -19.80
N ASN A 226 -7.36 18.81 -19.41
CA ASN A 226 -8.01 17.82 -18.54
C ASN A 226 -8.03 18.24 -17.05
N GLY A 227 -7.33 19.33 -16.67
CA GLY A 227 -7.21 19.79 -15.28
C GLY A 227 -6.20 19.01 -14.43
N VAL A 228 -5.35 18.18 -15.04
CA VAL A 228 -4.54 17.15 -14.33
C VAL A 228 -3.09 17.56 -14.13
N LEU A 229 -2.74 18.82 -14.40
CA LEU A 229 -1.39 19.37 -14.25
C LEU A 229 -1.44 20.66 -13.43
N TYR A 230 -0.90 20.62 -12.21
CA TYR A 230 -0.63 21.83 -11.42
C TYR A 230 0.82 22.29 -11.63
N THR A 231 0.98 23.55 -12.05
CA THR A 231 2.31 24.13 -12.33
C THR A 231 2.77 24.96 -11.15
N THR A 232 3.78 24.50 -10.40
CA THR A 232 4.24 25.24 -9.21
C THR A 232 4.94 26.55 -9.64
N PRO A 233 4.82 27.63 -8.84
CA PRO A 233 5.36 28.94 -9.17
C PRO A 233 6.90 29.02 -9.03
N HIS A 234 7.50 30.04 -9.65
CA HIS A 234 8.95 30.10 -9.81
C HIS A 234 9.68 30.32 -8.49
N GLY A 235 10.52 29.37 -8.10
CA GLY A 235 11.32 29.44 -6.87
C GLY A 235 10.64 28.81 -5.65
N SER A 236 9.46 28.22 -5.83
CA SER A 236 8.87 27.28 -4.87
C SER A 236 9.51 25.90 -4.98
N ASN A 237 9.49 25.13 -3.89
CA ASN A 237 9.83 23.72 -3.92
C ASN A 237 8.59 22.84 -4.20
N ASP A 238 8.64 22.03 -5.26
CA ASP A 238 7.57 21.12 -5.68
C ASP A 238 7.17 20.13 -4.57
N ASP A 239 8.11 19.78 -3.69
CA ASP A 239 7.94 18.78 -2.63
C ASP A 239 6.78 19.10 -1.67
N TRP A 240 6.59 20.38 -1.34
CA TRP A 240 5.47 20.80 -0.51
C TRP A 240 4.11 20.58 -1.17
N TYR A 241 4.06 20.69 -2.50
CA TYR A 241 2.82 20.65 -3.26
C TYR A 241 2.37 19.19 -3.44
N TRP A 242 3.25 18.29 -3.90
CA TRP A 242 2.86 16.88 -4.04
C TRP A 242 2.65 16.18 -2.68
N LEU A 243 3.40 16.54 -1.63
CA LEU A 243 3.20 15.95 -0.30
C LEU A 243 1.86 16.39 0.29
N TYR A 244 1.57 17.70 0.28
CA TYR A 244 0.31 18.21 0.82
C TYR A 244 -0.89 17.63 0.09
N ALA A 245 -0.86 17.55 -1.25
CA ALA A 245 -1.96 16.96 -2.01
C ALA A 245 -2.19 15.48 -1.69
N ALA A 246 -1.12 14.67 -1.64
CA ALA A 246 -1.26 13.23 -1.37
C ALA A 246 -1.80 12.95 0.04
N VAL A 247 -1.39 13.74 1.03
CA VAL A 247 -1.92 13.68 2.39
C VAL A 247 -3.38 14.16 2.44
N LYS A 248 -3.68 15.34 1.89
CA LYS A 248 -4.99 15.99 2.03
C LYS A 248 -6.10 15.23 1.28
N LEU A 249 -5.79 14.68 0.11
CA LEU A 249 -6.70 13.82 -0.67
C LEU A 249 -6.62 12.32 -0.27
N ARG A 250 -5.73 11.95 0.67
CA ARG A 250 -5.53 10.57 1.18
C ARG A 250 -5.31 9.54 0.06
N CYS A 251 -4.50 9.92 -0.92
CA CYS A 251 -4.37 9.24 -2.20
C CYS A 251 -2.92 8.82 -2.49
N LEU A 252 -2.71 7.99 -3.51
CA LEU A 252 -1.38 7.41 -3.78
C LEU A 252 -0.37 8.48 -4.20
N LEU A 253 0.86 8.42 -3.70
CA LEU A 253 1.95 9.30 -4.14
C LEU A 253 2.94 8.53 -5.01
N VAL A 254 3.03 8.86 -6.30
CA VAL A 254 4.01 8.26 -7.20
C VAL A 254 5.30 9.09 -7.19
N THR A 255 6.25 8.70 -6.34
CA THR A 255 7.62 9.23 -6.31
C THR A 255 8.61 8.16 -5.86
N ASN A 256 9.84 8.22 -6.38
CA ASN A 256 10.99 7.46 -5.86
C ASN A 256 11.81 8.29 -4.87
N ASP A 257 11.40 9.52 -4.53
CA ASP A 257 12.08 10.25 -3.47
C ASP A 257 11.95 9.50 -2.13
N GLU A 258 13.03 9.49 -1.37
CA GLU A 258 13.04 8.84 -0.07
C GLU A 258 12.55 9.74 1.06
N MET A 259 12.35 11.03 0.78
CA MET A 259 11.84 12.05 1.70
C MET A 259 12.67 12.07 3.00
N ARG A 260 14.00 12.16 2.82
CA ARG A 260 15.02 12.05 3.87
C ARG A 260 15.58 13.39 4.34
N ASP A 261 15.16 14.49 3.75
CA ASP A 261 15.57 15.82 4.16
C ASP A 261 15.16 16.09 5.62
N HIS A 262 15.99 16.83 6.36
CA HIS A 262 15.74 17.28 7.74
C HIS A 262 14.41 18.04 7.91
N ILE A 263 13.77 18.41 6.81
CA ILE A 263 12.42 18.96 6.72
C ILE A 263 11.36 17.93 7.15
N PHE A 264 11.46 16.68 6.67
CA PHE A 264 10.49 15.63 6.94
C PHE A 264 10.74 14.93 8.28
N GLU A 265 11.96 15.02 8.82
CA GLU A 265 12.27 14.59 10.20
C GLU A 265 11.44 15.37 11.25
N LEU A 266 11.07 16.62 10.95
CA LEU A 266 10.21 17.45 11.80
C LEU A 266 8.75 16.97 11.87
N LEU A 267 8.28 16.19 10.89
CA LEU A 267 6.87 15.78 10.76
C LEU A 267 6.49 14.56 11.63
N GLY A 268 7.39 14.08 12.49
CA GLY A 268 7.13 12.97 13.41
C GLY A 268 7.33 11.60 12.76
N SER A 269 8.49 10.99 13.03
CA SER A 269 8.99 9.77 12.38
C SER A 269 8.00 8.59 12.37
N SER A 270 7.22 8.39 13.43
CA SER A 270 6.32 7.24 13.57
C SER A 270 4.98 7.38 12.81
N PHE A 271 4.52 8.59 12.49
CA PHE A 271 3.39 8.79 11.57
C PHE A 271 3.90 8.71 10.13
N PHE A 272 4.93 9.51 9.80
CA PHE A 272 5.35 9.68 8.41
C PHE A 272 5.81 8.38 7.75
N LEU A 273 6.51 7.49 8.48
CA LEU A 273 6.91 6.19 7.95
C LEU A 273 5.71 5.27 7.66
N LYS A 274 4.67 5.27 8.51
CA LYS A 274 3.41 4.55 8.23
C LYS A 274 2.71 5.12 7.00
N TRP A 275 2.66 6.45 6.88
CA TRP A 275 2.02 7.12 5.76
C TRP A 275 2.74 6.81 4.45
N LYS A 276 4.08 6.90 4.45
CA LYS A 276 4.94 6.56 3.31
C LYS A 276 4.75 5.11 2.86
N GLU A 277 4.73 4.14 3.79
CA GLU A 277 4.48 2.73 3.50
C GLU A 277 3.09 2.47 2.88
N ARG A 278 2.07 3.21 3.32
CA ARG A 278 0.67 3.08 2.88
C ARG A 278 0.36 3.79 1.55
N HIS A 279 1.07 4.87 1.21
CA HIS A 279 0.75 5.74 0.06
C HIS A 279 1.80 5.78 -1.04
N GLN A 280 3.09 5.52 -0.76
CA GLN A 280 4.15 5.69 -1.75
C GLN A 280 4.17 4.56 -2.78
N VAL A 281 3.85 4.88 -4.03
CA VAL A 281 4.09 4.04 -5.20
C VAL A 281 5.51 4.33 -5.71
N ARG A 282 6.42 3.35 -5.56
CA ARG A 282 7.74 3.40 -6.23
C ARG A 282 7.60 2.94 -7.67
N TYR A 283 8.56 3.31 -8.52
CA TYR A 283 8.56 2.93 -9.94
C TYR A 283 9.98 2.60 -10.43
N THR A 284 10.08 1.75 -11.44
CA THR A 284 11.34 1.43 -12.11
C THR A 284 11.14 1.29 -13.61
N PHE A 285 12.20 1.45 -14.40
CA PHE A 285 12.17 1.29 -15.87
C PHE A 285 13.16 0.20 -16.36
N PRO A 286 13.09 -1.05 -15.88
CA PRO A 286 13.97 -2.13 -16.34
C PRO A 286 13.86 -2.32 -17.86
N LYS A 287 14.95 -2.05 -18.58
CA LYS A 287 15.02 -2.03 -20.06
C LYS A 287 13.99 -1.08 -20.71
N GLY A 288 13.67 0.03 -20.05
CA GLY A 288 12.70 1.03 -20.52
C GLY A 288 11.23 0.68 -20.29
N ILE A 289 10.91 -0.52 -19.79
CA ILE A 289 9.54 -0.94 -19.49
C ILE A 289 9.20 -0.47 -18.07
N LEU A 290 8.13 0.32 -17.91
CA LEU A 290 7.64 0.76 -16.61
C LEU A 290 7.23 -0.45 -15.74
N LYS A 291 7.62 -0.43 -14.47
CA LYS A 291 7.02 -1.24 -13.41
C LYS A 291 6.75 -0.38 -12.18
N LEU A 292 5.49 -0.31 -11.78
CA LEU A 292 5.07 0.26 -10.50
C LEU A 292 5.18 -0.78 -9.38
N GLN A 293 5.71 -0.37 -8.24
CA GLN A 293 5.66 -1.09 -6.97
C GLN A 293 4.63 -0.38 -6.10
N MET A 294 3.43 -0.96 -6.04
CA MET A 294 2.33 -0.45 -5.22
C MET A 294 2.61 -0.68 -3.71
N PRO A 295 2.00 0.13 -2.82
CA PRO A 295 1.88 -0.19 -1.40
C PRO A 295 1.31 -1.59 -1.13
N PRO A 296 1.60 -2.19 0.04
CA PRO A 296 1.01 -3.47 0.45
C PRO A 296 -0.52 -3.45 0.47
N SER A 297 -1.15 -4.53 0.01
CA SER A 297 -2.62 -4.71 -0.02
C SER A 297 -3.26 -4.83 1.37
N TYR A 298 -2.44 -4.99 2.42
CA TYR A 298 -2.85 -5.08 3.81
C TYR A 298 -1.74 -4.52 4.72
N SER A 299 -2.12 -3.97 5.87
CA SER A 299 -1.15 -3.42 6.83
C SER A 299 -0.74 -4.46 7.87
N VAL A 300 0.57 -4.63 8.08
CA VAL A 300 1.15 -5.58 9.06
C VAL A 300 1.06 -5.01 10.48
N VAL A 301 -0.18 -4.95 10.97
CA VAL A 301 -0.57 -4.47 12.30
C VAL A 301 -1.57 -5.44 12.94
N ILE A 302 -1.80 -5.31 14.24
CA ILE A 302 -2.96 -5.94 14.90
C ILE A 302 -4.25 -5.39 14.25
N GLN A 303 -5.18 -6.27 13.88
CA GLN A 303 -6.46 -5.91 13.25
C GLN A 303 -7.66 -6.57 13.94
N GLU A 304 -8.79 -5.87 13.89
CA GLU A 304 -10.12 -6.27 14.36
C GLU A 304 -11.10 -6.10 13.19
N SER A 305 -11.74 -7.19 12.78
CA SER A 305 -12.68 -7.22 11.66
C SER A 305 -14.09 -6.74 12.06
N GLU A 306 -14.91 -6.40 11.06
CA GLU A 306 -16.36 -6.16 11.21
C GLU A 306 -17.12 -7.30 11.93
N LYS A 307 -16.55 -8.51 11.93
CA LYS A 307 -17.12 -9.73 12.51
C LYS A 307 -16.74 -9.95 13.97
N GLY A 308 -15.88 -9.11 14.53
CA GLY A 308 -15.22 -9.35 15.82
C GLY A 308 -14.09 -10.39 15.77
N SER A 309 -13.74 -10.93 14.59
CA SER A 309 -12.52 -11.73 14.41
C SER A 309 -11.29 -10.84 14.57
N TRP A 310 -10.28 -11.31 15.30
CA TRP A 310 -9.02 -10.61 15.54
C TRP A 310 -7.84 -11.30 14.82
N HIS A 311 -6.94 -10.49 14.29
CA HIS A 311 -5.70 -10.92 13.64
C HIS A 311 -4.51 -10.20 14.26
N VAL A 312 -3.57 -10.97 14.83
CA VAL A 312 -2.45 -10.43 15.62
C VAL A 312 -1.13 -10.97 15.05
N PRO A 313 -0.29 -10.13 14.42
CA PRO A 313 1.04 -10.57 13.99
C PRO A 313 1.94 -10.75 15.23
N ILE A 314 2.63 -11.89 15.30
CA ILE A 314 3.66 -12.18 16.30
C ILE A 314 5.03 -11.96 15.64
N VAL A 315 6.00 -11.45 16.39
CA VAL A 315 7.42 -11.52 16.01
C VAL A 315 8.10 -12.70 16.72
N CYS A 316 8.81 -13.50 15.93
CA CYS A 316 9.76 -14.52 16.41
C CYS A 316 11.18 -14.10 16.05
N ASP A 317 12.17 -14.47 16.87
CA ASP A 317 13.57 -14.17 16.58
C ASP A 317 14.02 -14.83 15.27
N GLY A 318 14.42 -14.01 14.30
CA GLY A 318 14.88 -14.46 12.98
C GLY A 318 13.82 -14.54 11.87
N ASP A 319 12.55 -14.16 12.12
CA ASP A 319 11.51 -14.13 11.08
C ASP A 319 11.81 -13.06 9.99
N GLU A 320 11.94 -13.50 8.73
CA GLU A 320 11.72 -12.62 7.58
C GLU A 320 10.26 -12.12 7.59
N GLU A 321 10.00 -10.90 7.09
CA GLU A 321 8.64 -10.33 7.07
C GLU A 321 7.66 -11.16 6.22
N SER A 322 8.19 -11.85 5.20
CA SER A 322 7.51 -12.83 4.34
C SER A 322 7.06 -14.09 5.07
N ALA A 323 7.72 -14.44 6.19
CA ALA A 323 7.54 -15.69 6.90
C ALA A 323 6.60 -15.55 8.12
N ARG A 324 6.38 -14.32 8.60
CA ARG A 324 5.81 -13.95 9.91
C ARG A 324 4.54 -14.72 10.29
N THR A 325 4.49 -15.17 11.54
CA THR A 325 3.35 -15.90 12.10
C THR A 325 2.26 -14.96 12.63
N TRP A 326 0.98 -15.31 12.39
CA TRP A 326 -0.20 -14.58 12.86
C TRP A 326 -1.06 -15.45 13.79
N LEU A 327 -1.62 -14.86 14.83
CA LEU A 327 -2.82 -15.38 15.50
C LEU A 327 -4.04 -15.00 14.68
N CYS A 328 -4.88 -15.98 14.37
CA CYS A 328 -6.23 -15.81 13.85
C CYS A 328 -7.20 -16.26 14.94
N ILE A 329 -8.08 -15.35 15.37
CA ILE A 329 -8.95 -15.51 16.54
C ILE A 329 -10.38 -15.19 16.08
N THR A 330 -11.23 -16.20 15.97
CA THR A 330 -12.54 -16.11 15.29
C THR A 330 -13.66 -16.70 16.14
N ARG A 331 -14.93 -16.37 15.85
CA ARG A 331 -16.11 -17.05 16.42
C ARG A 331 -16.85 -17.87 15.35
N PRO A 332 -17.19 -19.14 15.61
CA PRO A 332 -18.03 -19.93 14.70
C PRO A 332 -19.42 -19.31 14.66
N GLY A 333 -19.91 -19.04 13.45
CA GLY A 333 -21.07 -18.18 13.18
C GLY A 333 -20.71 -16.96 12.32
N ALA A 334 -19.48 -16.45 12.41
CA ALA A 334 -18.98 -15.36 11.54
C ALA A 334 -18.64 -15.80 10.09
N CYS A 335 -18.80 -17.08 9.76
CA CYS A 335 -18.23 -17.70 8.55
C CYS A 335 -19.13 -18.76 7.88
N GLU A 336 -20.33 -19.07 8.40
CA GLU A 336 -21.13 -20.20 7.86
C GLU A 336 -21.99 -19.86 6.63
N ASP A 337 -22.42 -18.60 6.46
CA ASP A 337 -23.40 -18.18 5.41
C ASP A 337 -22.86 -18.17 3.97
N LEU A 338 -21.58 -18.51 3.76
CA LEU A 338 -21.00 -18.68 2.42
C LEU A 338 -20.71 -20.14 2.04
N GLY A 339 -21.06 -21.11 2.91
CA GLY A 339 -20.77 -22.53 2.69
C GLY A 339 -22.00 -23.44 2.50
N LYS A 340 -23.22 -22.98 2.81
CA LYS A 340 -24.40 -23.86 2.94
C LYS A 340 -25.53 -23.62 1.94
N THR A 341 -25.47 -22.56 1.13
CA THR A 341 -26.45 -22.26 0.05
C THR A 341 -26.18 -22.98 -1.28
N ALA A 342 -25.09 -23.75 -1.38
CA ALA A 342 -24.76 -24.56 -2.57
C ALA A 342 -25.18 -26.04 -2.44
N SER A 343 -25.85 -26.43 -1.36
CA SER A 343 -26.29 -27.80 -1.09
C SER A 343 -27.68 -27.82 -0.48
N ASN A 344 -28.61 -28.53 -1.13
CA ASN A 344 -30.01 -28.74 -0.73
C ASN A 344 -30.94 -27.51 -0.93
N ILE A 345 -31.42 -27.33 -2.16
CA ILE A 345 -32.83 -27.59 -2.55
C ILE A 345 -32.86 -27.84 -4.06
N GLU A 346 -32.94 -29.10 -4.46
CA GLU A 346 -33.71 -29.57 -5.61
C GLU A 346 -33.77 -31.11 -5.56
N ALA A 347 -34.94 -31.65 -5.21
CA ALA A 347 -35.16 -33.09 -5.07
C ALA A 347 -36.65 -33.43 -5.25
N SER A 348 -37.12 -33.45 -6.50
CA SER A 348 -38.44 -33.96 -6.87
C SER A 348 -38.45 -34.54 -8.29
N GLU A 349 -38.08 -35.82 -8.37
CA GLU A 349 -38.44 -36.85 -9.36
C GLU A 349 -39.11 -36.37 -10.68
N ASN A 350 -38.55 -36.63 -11.87
CA ASN A 350 -38.63 -37.95 -12.52
C ASN A 350 -37.84 -37.99 -13.85
N GLY A 351 -37.43 -39.18 -14.31
CA GLY A 351 -37.06 -39.44 -15.71
C GLY A 351 -35.77 -40.24 -15.96
N ASN A 352 -35.92 -41.56 -16.14
CA ASN A 352 -35.02 -42.56 -16.76
C ASN A 352 -33.57 -42.18 -17.16
N GLY A 353 -32.59 -43.02 -16.76
CA GLY A 353 -31.18 -42.97 -17.19
C GLY A 353 -30.89 -43.62 -18.57
N PRO A 354 -29.73 -44.28 -18.81
CA PRO A 354 -28.79 -44.88 -17.83
C PRO A 354 -27.28 -44.53 -17.98
N CYS A 355 -26.55 -44.82 -16.90
CA CYS A 355 -25.16 -45.30 -16.80
C CYS A 355 -24.13 -44.99 -17.92
N CYS A 356 -23.05 -44.27 -17.57
CA CYS A 356 -21.73 -44.87 -17.27
C CYS A 356 -20.73 -43.83 -16.73
N LYS A 357 -19.72 -44.26 -15.95
CA LYS A 357 -18.50 -43.48 -15.65
C LYS A 357 -17.28 -44.09 -16.42
N PRO A 358 -16.00 -43.73 -16.20
CA PRO A 358 -15.14 -43.42 -17.34
C PRO A 358 -13.95 -44.38 -17.51
N GLU A 359 -13.34 -44.38 -18.70
CA GLU A 359 -12.05 -45.04 -18.91
C GLU A 359 -11.03 -44.07 -19.52
N MET A 360 -9.87 -43.98 -18.88
CA MET A 360 -8.65 -43.49 -19.51
C MET A 360 -7.99 -44.65 -20.25
N SER A 361 -7.53 -44.44 -21.47
CA SER A 361 -6.49 -45.27 -22.07
C SER A 361 -5.54 -44.41 -22.90
N ASN A 362 -4.27 -44.82 -22.93
CA ASN A 362 -3.18 -44.16 -23.64
C ASN A 362 -2.94 -44.81 -25.02
N THR A 363 -1.85 -44.39 -25.67
CA THR A 363 -1.21 -44.99 -26.87
C THR A 363 -1.85 -44.61 -28.22
N SER A 364 -1.08 -44.41 -29.31
CA SER A 364 0.37 -44.09 -29.43
C SER A 364 0.68 -43.70 -30.89
N ASP A 365 1.68 -42.83 -31.07
CA ASP A 365 2.55 -42.66 -32.26
C ASP A 365 2.00 -42.82 -33.69
N PHE A 366 2.30 -41.84 -34.56
CA PHE A 366 3.37 -42.02 -35.55
C PHE A 366 3.89 -40.67 -36.10
N LYS A 367 5.11 -40.66 -36.64
CA LYS A 367 5.83 -39.46 -37.12
C LYS A 367 5.87 -39.38 -38.66
N ILE A 368 6.17 -38.17 -39.16
CA ILE A 368 7.10 -37.78 -40.28
C ILE A 368 6.49 -36.55 -41.00
N LEU A 369 7.01 -35.31 -40.89
CA LEU A 369 8.28 -34.72 -41.41
C LEU A 369 8.24 -34.37 -42.93
N PRO A 370 8.97 -33.33 -43.42
CA PRO A 370 8.29 -32.18 -44.06
C PRO A 370 8.93 -31.67 -45.39
N SER A 371 8.44 -30.52 -45.87
CA SER A 371 9.10 -29.58 -46.81
C SER A 371 8.80 -28.15 -46.31
N GLY A 372 9.63 -27.10 -46.46
CA GLY A 372 10.64 -26.79 -47.49
C GLY A 372 9.96 -25.94 -48.60
N ASN A 373 10.45 -24.79 -49.06
CA ASN A 373 11.82 -24.23 -49.08
C ASN A 373 11.75 -22.65 -49.10
N ARG A 374 12.74 -21.89 -48.56
CA ARG A 374 13.89 -21.20 -49.25
C ARG A 374 13.50 -20.14 -50.33
N ASN A 375 14.23 -19.04 -50.57
CA ASN A 375 15.70 -18.77 -50.59
C ASN A 375 16.00 -17.24 -50.36
N HIS A 376 17.10 -16.82 -49.70
CA HIS A 376 18.41 -16.31 -50.22
C HIS A 376 18.39 -15.03 -51.09
N ALA A 377 19.38 -14.11 -51.11
CA ALA A 377 20.60 -13.82 -50.30
C ALA A 377 21.04 -12.34 -50.64
N SER A 378 22.17 -11.69 -50.30
CA SER A 378 23.51 -11.97 -49.73
C SER A 378 24.00 -10.70 -48.93
N GLN A 379 25.27 -10.31 -48.64
CA GLN A 379 26.65 -10.82 -48.84
C GLN A 379 27.65 -10.21 -47.80
N ASP A 380 28.96 -10.39 -47.99
CA ASP A 380 30.09 -10.09 -47.07
C ASP A 380 30.81 -8.73 -47.28
N PHE A 381 31.63 -8.28 -46.30
CA PHE A 381 33.12 -8.25 -46.41
C PHE A 381 33.86 -7.80 -45.10
N PHE A 382 35.20 -7.91 -45.12
CA PHE A 382 36.24 -7.73 -44.06
C PHE A 382 36.33 -6.29 -43.46
N GLN A 383 37.05 -5.95 -42.37
CA GLN A 383 38.50 -6.14 -42.11
C GLN A 383 38.94 -5.80 -40.64
N THR A 384 40.24 -5.97 -40.33
CA THR A 384 40.90 -5.87 -38.99
C THR A 384 41.95 -4.74 -38.87
N SER A 385 42.17 -4.17 -37.67
CA SER A 385 43.42 -3.46 -37.31
C SER A 385 43.57 -3.16 -35.79
N ASP A 386 44.73 -3.44 -35.21
CA ASP A 386 45.16 -2.99 -33.87
C ASP A 386 45.81 -1.59 -33.90
N ALA A 387 45.83 -0.88 -32.76
CA ALA A 387 46.74 0.24 -32.48
C ALA A 387 46.85 0.52 -30.96
N GLU A 388 48.00 1.04 -30.51
CA GLU A 388 48.36 1.17 -29.08
C GLU A 388 48.15 2.57 -28.47
N THR A 389 48.25 2.59 -27.13
CA THR A 389 48.49 3.69 -26.16
C THR A 389 49.39 4.86 -26.63
N PRO A 390 49.29 6.09 -26.05
CA PRO A 390 49.54 6.30 -24.61
C PRO A 390 48.76 7.39 -23.85
N SER A 391 48.99 7.39 -22.53
CA SER A 391 48.43 8.29 -21.51
C SER A 391 49.05 9.69 -21.46
N VAL A 392 48.27 10.68 -21.01
CA VAL A 392 48.78 11.92 -20.40
C VAL A 392 48.09 12.19 -19.06
N THR A 393 48.87 12.46 -18.01
CA THR A 393 48.37 12.71 -16.64
C THR A 393 48.13 14.20 -16.35
N GLY A 394 46.99 14.56 -15.78
CA GLY A 394 46.73 15.88 -15.19
C GLY A 394 46.47 15.78 -13.68
N LYS A 395 47.16 16.57 -12.84
CA LYS A 395 47.08 16.48 -11.37
C LYS A 395 46.25 17.60 -10.73
N ARG A 396 45.32 17.18 -9.86
CA ARG A 396 45.04 17.71 -8.50
C ARG A 396 44.86 19.23 -8.29
N LYS A 397 43.72 19.60 -7.71
CA LYS A 397 43.67 20.61 -6.63
C LYS A 397 42.45 20.45 -5.71
N GLU A 398 42.66 19.91 -4.51
CA GLU A 398 41.73 20.11 -3.39
C GLU A 398 41.95 21.51 -2.79
N ARG A 399 40.89 22.10 -2.21
CA ARG A 399 40.99 23.10 -1.12
C ARG A 399 39.77 23.05 -0.20
N SER A 400 39.97 22.44 0.96
CA SER A 400 39.36 22.79 2.25
C SER A 400 40.04 24.08 2.79
N PRO A 401 39.78 24.60 4.01
CA PRO A 401 39.01 24.04 5.12
C PRO A 401 37.52 23.82 4.82
#